data_AF-A0A956AIA8-F1
#
_entry.id   AF-A0A956AIA8-F1
#
_cell.length_a   1.000
_cell.length_b   1.000
_cell.length_c   1.000
_cell.angle_alpha   90.00
_cell.angle_beta   90.00
_cell.angle_gamma   90.00
#
_symmetry.space_group_name_H-M   'P 1'
#
loop_
_entity.id
_entity.type
_entity.pdbx_description
1 polymer ?
#
loop_
_entity_poly.entity_id
_entity_poly.type
_entity_poly.pdbx_seq_one_letter_code
_entity_poly.pdbx_strand_id
1 'polypeptide(L)'
;MQTLDIPQANDLDSVRAVVRAVAEDHASLVAVADFTGFSKRHARYRLHAARVLGLVALTADASRPAAPGLDRPAEVYLPTALARRLLEAPLRSAAERGVYFDAINRSKALQAIAPDLLAASGPTVEALTDRLTELSDLSRATAERRAGTLLAWRRRVLDIQPENHDREPSGVDGEPQQLDLF
;
A
#
# COMPACT_ATOMS: atom_id res chain seq x y z
N MET A 1 -17.18 -9.43 -16.12
CA MET A 1 -16.97 -8.88 -14.77
C MET A 1 -15.52 -8.48 -14.64
N GLN A 2 -15.23 -7.20 -14.36
CA GLN A 2 -13.85 -6.78 -14.08
C GLN A 2 -13.49 -7.29 -12.69
N THR A 3 -12.44 -8.09 -12.58
CA THR A 3 -11.80 -8.39 -11.30
C THR A 3 -11.54 -7.05 -10.61
N LEU A 4 -12.15 -6.79 -9.46
CA LEU A 4 -11.85 -5.55 -8.74
C LEU A 4 -10.36 -5.53 -8.42
N ASP A 5 -9.70 -4.46 -8.86
CA ASP A 5 -8.27 -4.22 -8.69
C ASP A 5 -7.96 -3.95 -7.21
N ILE A 6 -7.90 -5.03 -6.42
CA ILE A 6 -7.67 -4.97 -4.98
C ILE A 6 -6.15 -5.08 -4.72
N PRO A 7 -5.53 -4.06 -4.12
CA PRO A 7 -4.09 -4.03 -3.93
C PRO A 7 -3.59 -5.11 -2.98
N GLN A 8 -2.36 -5.56 -3.24
CA GLN A 8 -1.72 -6.66 -2.52
C GLN A 8 -0.47 -6.26 -1.73
N ALA A 9 -0.13 -4.97 -1.74
CA ALA A 9 1.09 -4.45 -1.13
C ALA A 9 0.80 -4.01 0.31
N ASN A 10 1.34 -4.75 1.27
CA ASN A 10 1.03 -4.61 2.69
C ASN A 10 1.49 -3.28 3.30
N ASP A 11 2.42 -2.57 2.66
CA ASP A 11 3.04 -1.36 3.18
C ASP A 11 3.21 -0.30 2.08
N LEU A 12 2.94 0.97 2.42
CA LEU A 12 3.02 2.10 1.49
C LEU A 12 4.47 2.50 1.18
N ASP A 13 5.42 2.22 2.06
CA ASP A 13 6.84 2.54 1.87
C ASP A 13 7.41 1.75 0.66
N SER A 14 7.01 0.50 0.47
CA SER A 14 7.42 -0.30 -0.68
C SER A 14 6.64 0.02 -1.96
N VAL A 15 5.43 0.58 -1.84
CA VAL A 15 4.75 1.24 -2.98
C VAL A 15 5.54 2.48 -3.40
N ARG A 16 6.01 3.30 -2.45
CA ARG A 16 6.89 4.44 -2.73
C ARG A 16 8.17 4.00 -3.43
N ALA A 17 8.76 2.87 -3.02
CA ALA A 17 9.98 2.35 -3.63
C ALA A 17 9.81 2.04 -5.14
N VAL A 18 8.71 1.41 -5.55
CA VAL A 18 8.46 1.18 -6.99
C VAL A 18 8.09 2.47 -7.72
N VAL A 19 7.42 3.42 -7.06
CA VAL A 19 7.15 4.75 -7.64
C VAL A 19 8.45 5.51 -7.90
N ARG A 20 9.40 5.45 -6.96
CA ARG A 20 10.76 6.00 -7.13
C ARG A 20 11.46 5.34 -8.32
N ALA A 21 11.46 4.01 -8.41
CA ALA A 21 12.07 3.30 -9.53
C ALA A 21 11.50 3.79 -10.88
N VAL A 22 10.18 3.91 -10.99
CA VAL A 22 9.52 4.41 -12.20
C VAL A 22 9.88 5.88 -12.49
N ALA A 23 10.04 6.71 -11.47
CA ALA A 23 10.46 8.10 -11.63
C ALA A 23 11.95 8.25 -12.02
N GLU A 24 12.77 7.25 -11.73
CA GLU A 24 14.17 7.13 -12.15
C GLU A 24 14.30 6.33 -13.48
N ASP A 25 13.28 6.42 -14.33
CA ASP A 25 13.21 5.82 -15.68
C ASP A 25 13.27 4.28 -15.76
N HIS A 26 13.09 3.56 -14.63
CA HIS A 26 12.87 2.12 -14.64
C HIS A 26 11.44 1.80 -15.07
N ALA A 27 11.18 1.89 -16.37
CA ALA A 27 9.83 1.88 -16.91
C ALA A 27 9.24 0.49 -17.18
N SER A 28 9.90 -0.61 -16.82
CA SER A 28 9.40 -1.99 -17.04
C SER A 28 9.36 -2.80 -15.75
N LEU A 29 8.52 -3.83 -15.68
CA LEU A 29 8.43 -4.69 -14.49
C LEU A 29 9.78 -5.30 -14.10
N VAL A 30 10.58 -5.70 -15.10
CA VAL A 30 11.90 -6.28 -14.88
C VAL A 30 12.85 -5.22 -14.33
N ALA A 31 12.92 -4.04 -14.97
CA ALA A 31 13.77 -2.96 -14.52
C ALA A 31 13.41 -2.47 -13.09
N VAL A 32 12.12 -2.39 -12.77
CA VAL A 32 11.67 -2.05 -11.40
C VAL A 32 12.06 -3.14 -10.40
N ALA A 33 11.86 -4.41 -10.74
CA ALA A 33 12.25 -5.52 -9.87
C ALA A 33 13.75 -5.50 -9.57
N ASP A 34 14.57 -5.32 -10.61
CA ASP A 34 16.03 -5.25 -10.50
C ASP A 34 16.47 -4.05 -9.65
N PHE A 35 15.91 -2.86 -9.90
CA PHE A 35 16.24 -1.64 -9.14
C PHE A 35 15.88 -1.76 -7.64
N THR A 36 14.71 -2.30 -7.34
CA THR A 36 14.18 -2.40 -5.97
C THR A 36 14.70 -3.62 -5.20
N GLY A 37 15.32 -4.59 -5.87
CA GLY A 37 15.65 -5.89 -5.29
C GLY A 37 14.44 -6.78 -5.00
N PHE A 38 13.23 -6.42 -5.46
CA PHE A 38 12.05 -7.25 -5.28
C PHE A 38 11.99 -8.37 -6.32
N SER A 39 11.41 -9.52 -5.95
CA SER A 39 11.04 -10.53 -6.96
C SER A 39 10.05 -9.93 -7.97
N LYS A 40 10.06 -10.42 -9.22
CA LYS A 40 9.11 -9.96 -10.26
C LYS A 40 7.65 -10.02 -9.81
N ARG A 41 7.29 -11.03 -9.03
CA ARG A 41 5.94 -11.17 -8.43
C ARG A 41 5.64 -10.03 -7.45
N HIS A 42 6.58 -9.73 -6.56
CA HIS A 42 6.44 -8.69 -5.55
C HIS A 42 6.49 -7.26 -6.13
N ALA A 43 7.31 -7.03 -7.16
CA ALA A 43 7.31 -5.79 -7.91
C ALA A 43 5.96 -5.57 -8.63
N ARG A 44 5.40 -6.63 -9.25
CA ARG A 44 4.09 -6.56 -9.90
C ARG A 44 2.97 -6.15 -8.95
N TYR A 45 2.94 -6.72 -7.75
CA TYR A 45 1.94 -6.36 -6.74
C TYR A 45 2.02 -4.90 -6.28
N ARG A 46 3.24 -4.35 -6.16
CA ARG A 46 3.46 -2.96 -5.76
C ARG A 46 3.18 -1.97 -6.89
N LEU A 47 3.57 -2.30 -8.12
CA LEU A 47 3.22 -1.50 -9.30
C LEU A 47 1.70 -1.48 -9.51
N HIS A 48 1.03 -2.61 -9.28
CA HIS A 48 -0.43 -2.68 -9.29
C HIS A 48 -1.04 -1.76 -8.22
N ALA A 49 -0.56 -1.82 -6.98
CA ALA A 49 -1.01 -0.90 -5.92
C ALA A 49 -0.74 0.59 -6.28
N ALA A 50 0.43 0.90 -6.83
CA ALA A 50 0.76 2.25 -7.31
C ALA A 50 -0.18 2.72 -8.42
N ARG A 51 -0.60 1.83 -9.32
CA ARG A 51 -1.60 2.12 -10.36
C ARG A 51 -2.99 2.36 -9.77
N VAL A 52 -3.43 1.52 -8.83
CA VAL A 52 -4.70 1.70 -8.12
C VAL A 52 -4.76 3.05 -7.42
N LEU A 53 -3.65 3.49 -6.82
CA LEU A 53 -3.51 4.80 -6.18
C LEU A 53 -3.33 5.97 -7.16
N GLY A 54 -3.25 5.71 -8.47
CA GLY A 54 -3.01 6.75 -9.48
C GLY A 54 -1.62 7.39 -9.40
N LEU A 55 -0.65 6.73 -8.76
CA LEU A 55 0.75 7.18 -8.68
C LEU A 55 1.52 6.81 -9.95
N VAL A 56 1.16 5.70 -10.59
CA VAL A 56 1.80 5.23 -11.82
C VAL A 56 0.72 4.99 -12.88
N ALA A 57 1.02 5.38 -14.11
CA ALA A 57 0.24 5.03 -15.30
C ALA A 57 0.95 3.92 -16.08
N LEU A 58 0.18 3.05 -16.74
CA LEU A 58 0.71 2.09 -17.71
C LEU A 58 0.30 2.56 -19.10
N THR A 59 1.26 2.79 -19.98
CA THR A 59 1.01 3.18 -21.38
C THR A 59 1.70 2.22 -22.33
N ALA A 60 1.16 2.08 -23.53
CA ALA A 60 1.90 1.50 -24.64
C ALA A 60 2.97 2.49 -25.10
N ASP A 61 4.19 1.99 -25.35
CA ASP A 61 5.25 2.72 -26.03
C ASP A 61 5.52 2.03 -27.37
N ALA A 62 5.01 2.64 -28.45
CA ALA A 62 5.20 2.15 -29.80
C ALA A 62 6.64 2.35 -30.31
N SER A 63 7.45 3.16 -29.63
CA SER A 63 8.84 3.42 -30.00
C SER A 63 9.79 2.35 -29.46
N ARG A 64 9.35 1.55 -28.48
CA ARG A 64 10.11 0.42 -27.95
C ARG A 64 9.78 -0.86 -28.72
N PRO A 65 10.80 -1.68 -29.06
CA PRO A 65 10.55 -2.98 -29.66
C PRO A 65 9.70 -3.82 -28.71
N ALA A 66 8.69 -4.49 -29.27
CA ALA A 66 7.90 -5.45 -28.53
C ALA A 66 8.81 -6.56 -27.99
N ALA A 67 8.43 -7.16 -26.86
CA ALA A 67 9.13 -8.34 -26.38
C ALA A 67 9.05 -9.47 -27.43
N PRO A 68 10.09 -10.31 -27.57
CA PRO A 68 10.07 -11.40 -28.54
C PRO A 68 8.80 -12.25 -28.42
N GLY A 69 8.08 -12.42 -29.53
CA GLY A 69 6.83 -13.20 -29.59
C GLY A 69 5.55 -12.44 -29.21
N LEU A 70 5.58 -11.10 -29.13
CA LEU A 70 4.39 -10.27 -28.95
C LEU A 70 4.21 -9.29 -30.12
N ASP A 71 3.04 -9.29 -30.74
CA ASP A 71 2.65 -8.34 -31.80
C ASP A 71 2.12 -7.00 -31.25
N ARG A 72 2.33 -6.72 -29.96
CA ARG A 72 1.85 -5.51 -29.29
C ARG A 72 3.00 -4.68 -28.74
N PRO A 73 2.88 -3.34 -28.75
CA PRO A 73 3.91 -2.45 -28.22
C PRO A 73 4.24 -2.75 -26.76
N ALA A 74 5.47 -2.46 -26.36
CA ALA A 74 5.91 -2.66 -24.99
C ALA A 74 5.12 -1.75 -24.04
N GLU A 75 4.60 -2.32 -22.95
CA GLU A 75 3.97 -1.53 -21.91
C GLU A 75 5.03 -0.91 -21.00
N VAL A 76 4.93 0.40 -20.77
CA VAL A 76 5.84 1.16 -19.92
C VAL A 76 5.09 1.85 -18.78
N TYR A 77 5.70 1.81 -17.61
CA TYR A 77 5.23 2.51 -16.43
C TYR A 77 5.74 3.95 -16.45
N LEU A 78 4.86 4.92 -16.22
CA LEU A 78 5.19 6.34 -16.13
C LEU A 78 4.72 6.93 -14.79
N PRO A 79 5.51 7.82 -14.16
CA PRO A 79 5.08 8.48 -12.94
C PRO A 79 4.02 9.54 -13.27
N THR A 80 2.97 9.60 -12.45
CA THR A 80 1.97 10.68 -12.56
C THR A 80 2.43 11.95 -11.82
N ALA A 81 1.71 13.05 -11.97
CA ALA A 81 1.94 14.25 -11.16
C ALA A 81 1.79 13.97 -9.65
N LEU A 82 0.93 13.02 -9.26
CA LEU A 82 0.75 12.62 -7.87
C LEU A 82 1.97 11.85 -7.34
N ALA A 83 2.60 11.02 -8.17
CA ALA A 83 3.88 10.38 -7.81
C ALA A 83 5.00 11.39 -7.59
N ARG A 84 5.11 12.44 -8.41
CA ARG A 84 6.13 13.49 -8.21
C ARG A 84 5.93 14.21 -6.88
N ARG A 85 4.71 14.65 -6.58
CA ARG A 85 4.33 15.22 -5.27
C ARG A 85 4.66 14.27 -4.12
N LEU A 86 4.40 12.96 -4.29
CA LEU A 86 4.75 11.96 -3.28
C LEU A 86 6.25 11.94 -3.04
N LEU A 87 7.06 11.88 -4.10
CA LEU A 87 8.52 11.75 -4.02
C LEU A 87 9.21 13.01 -3.49
N GLU A 88 8.63 14.19 -3.70
CA GLU A 88 9.07 15.46 -3.11
C GLU A 88 8.79 15.54 -1.60
N ALA A 89 7.71 14.90 -1.13
CA ALA A 89 7.39 14.87 0.29
C ALA A 89 8.43 14.04 1.07
N PRO A 90 8.93 14.53 2.24
CA PRO A 90 9.84 13.76 3.07
C PRO A 90 9.20 12.43 3.52
N LEU A 91 10.01 11.37 3.57
CA LEU A 91 9.57 10.05 3.96
C LEU A 91 8.95 10.10 5.37
N ARG A 92 7.79 9.44 5.55
CA ARG A 92 7.05 9.36 6.82
C ARG A 92 6.58 10.69 7.39
N SER A 93 6.53 11.74 6.56
CA SER A 93 6.02 13.06 6.97
C SER A 93 4.50 13.20 6.85
N ALA A 94 3.96 14.25 7.49
CA ALA A 94 2.56 14.64 7.30
C ALA A 94 2.25 15.01 5.83
N ALA A 95 3.20 15.62 5.12
CA ALA A 95 3.05 15.94 3.69
C ALA A 95 2.88 14.67 2.84
N GLU A 96 3.68 13.64 3.12
CA GLU A 96 3.56 12.35 2.44
C GLU A 96 2.21 11.69 2.73
N ARG A 97 1.76 11.71 3.98
CA ARG A 97 0.44 11.20 4.36
C ARG A 97 -0.69 11.94 3.64
N GLY A 98 -0.58 13.25 3.50
CA GLY A 98 -1.52 14.06 2.71
C GLY A 98 -1.61 13.61 1.25
N VAL A 99 -0.48 13.27 0.62
CA VAL A 99 -0.48 12.74 -0.75
C VAL A 99 -1.15 11.38 -0.84
N TYR A 100 -0.89 10.47 0.12
CA TYR A 100 -1.59 9.19 0.15
C TYR A 100 -3.08 9.31 0.45
N PHE A 101 -3.47 10.25 1.32
CA PHE A 101 -4.86 10.57 1.60
C PHE A 101 -5.58 11.01 0.32
N ASP A 102 -4.99 11.94 -0.42
CA ASP A 102 -5.48 12.37 -1.74
C ASP A 102 -5.60 11.18 -2.72
N ALA A 103 -4.56 10.33 -2.76
CA ALA A 103 -4.49 9.17 -3.65
C ALA A 103 -5.62 8.16 -3.39
N ILE A 104 -5.87 7.83 -2.12
CA ILE A 104 -6.91 6.89 -1.71
C ILE A 104 -8.30 7.45 -2.01
N ASN A 105 -8.55 8.73 -1.70
CA ASN A 105 -9.85 9.36 -1.94
C ASN A 105 -10.19 9.52 -3.43
N ARG A 106 -9.18 9.69 -4.28
CA ARG A 106 -9.36 9.82 -5.73
C ARG A 106 -9.35 8.48 -6.47
N SER A 107 -8.95 7.40 -5.81
CA SER A 107 -8.87 6.07 -6.42
C SER A 107 -10.28 5.48 -6.61
N LYS A 108 -10.77 5.46 -7.86
CA LYS A 108 -12.08 4.88 -8.18
C LYS A 108 -12.24 3.43 -7.70
N ALA A 109 -11.17 2.63 -7.83
CA ALA A 109 -11.18 1.24 -7.38
C ALA A 109 -11.35 1.15 -5.86
N LEU A 110 -10.62 1.96 -5.08
CA LEU A 110 -10.78 1.97 -3.62
C LEU A 110 -12.12 2.54 -3.19
N GLN A 111 -12.62 3.58 -3.87
CA GLN A 111 -13.93 4.16 -3.57
C GLN A 111 -15.09 3.19 -3.87
N ALA A 112 -14.93 2.29 -4.83
CA ALA A 112 -15.93 1.25 -5.10
C ALA A 112 -15.98 0.16 -4.01
N ILE A 113 -14.89 -0.06 -3.29
CA ILE A 113 -14.72 -1.18 -2.34
C ILE A 113 -14.87 -0.71 -0.90
N ALA A 114 -14.22 0.40 -0.57
CA ALA A 114 -14.08 0.93 0.78
C ALA A 114 -14.18 2.47 0.76
N PRO A 115 -15.35 3.05 0.39
CA PRO A 115 -15.54 4.50 0.36
C PRO A 115 -15.36 5.16 1.74
N ASP A 116 -15.58 4.40 2.81
CA ASP A 116 -15.41 4.78 4.21
C ASP A 116 -14.00 4.49 4.76
N LEU A 117 -13.05 4.04 3.91
CA LEU A 117 -11.71 3.60 4.36
C LEU A 117 -10.97 4.66 5.18
N LEU A 118 -11.20 5.95 4.92
CA LEU A 118 -10.57 7.07 5.62
C LEU A 118 -11.54 7.88 6.50
N ALA A 119 -12.78 7.42 6.70
CA ALA A 119 -13.76 8.06 7.59
C ALA A 119 -13.30 8.04 9.06
N ALA A 120 -13.85 8.89 9.94
CA ALA A 120 -13.48 8.89 11.37
C ALA A 120 -13.67 7.51 12.01
N SER A 121 -14.87 6.94 11.87
CA SER A 121 -15.17 5.54 12.17
C SER A 121 -14.94 4.70 10.92
N GLY A 122 -13.69 4.24 10.72
CA GLY A 122 -13.34 3.40 9.58
C GLY A 122 -13.98 2.01 9.66
N PRO A 123 -13.98 1.25 8.54
CA PRO A 123 -14.58 -0.07 8.50
C PRO A 123 -13.77 -1.10 9.32
N THR A 124 -14.44 -2.14 9.80
CA THR A 124 -13.79 -3.28 10.45
C THR A 124 -13.17 -4.22 9.42
N VAL A 125 -12.28 -5.12 9.87
CA VAL A 125 -11.73 -6.19 9.02
C VAL A 125 -12.86 -7.04 8.44
N GLU A 126 -13.83 -7.43 9.26
CA GLU A 126 -14.98 -8.24 8.86
C GLU A 126 -15.82 -7.52 7.81
N ALA A 127 -16.22 -6.26 8.05
CA ALA A 127 -17.02 -5.50 7.11
C ALA A 127 -16.32 -5.28 5.75
N LEU A 128 -15.00 -5.12 5.74
CA LEU A 128 -14.23 -5.06 4.49
C LEU A 128 -14.11 -6.43 3.82
N THR A 129 -13.95 -7.49 4.60
CA THR A 129 -13.83 -8.86 4.10
C THR A 129 -15.10 -9.29 3.39
N ASP A 130 -16.26 -9.02 4.01
CA ASP A 130 -17.56 -9.33 3.44
C ASP A 130 -17.78 -8.56 2.14
N ARG A 131 -17.54 -7.23 2.15
CA ARG A 131 -17.61 -6.40 0.94
C ARG A 131 -16.70 -6.89 -0.18
N LEU A 132 -15.45 -7.24 0.13
CA LEU A 132 -14.50 -7.77 -0.85
C LEU A 132 -14.95 -9.11 -1.43
N THR A 133 -15.55 -9.98 -0.61
CA THR A 133 -16.08 -11.27 -1.04
C THR A 133 -17.36 -11.12 -1.87
N GLU A 134 -18.21 -10.14 -1.57
CA GLU A 134 -19.43 -9.86 -2.34
C GLU A 134 -19.14 -9.23 -3.71
N LEU A 135 -18.18 -8.31 -3.75
CA LEU A 135 -17.88 -7.56 -4.96
C LEU A 135 -16.97 -8.33 -5.92
N SER A 136 -16.23 -9.35 -5.44
CA SER A 136 -15.23 -10.08 -6.23
C SER A 136 -15.27 -11.59 -6.01
N ASP A 137 -14.65 -12.37 -6.90
CA ASP A 137 -14.59 -13.84 -6.79
C ASP A 137 -13.49 -14.34 -5.82
N LEU A 138 -13.09 -13.52 -4.83
CA LEU A 138 -12.05 -13.88 -3.87
C LEU A 138 -12.59 -14.83 -2.80
N SER A 139 -11.76 -15.81 -2.40
CA SER A 139 -12.04 -16.58 -1.19
C SER A 139 -12.03 -15.67 0.04
N ARG A 140 -12.86 -15.98 1.05
CA ARG A 140 -12.94 -15.21 2.30
C ARG A 140 -11.57 -14.97 2.94
N ALA A 141 -10.72 -16.00 3.01
CA ALA A 141 -9.36 -15.88 3.54
C ALA A 141 -8.47 -14.91 2.72
N THR A 142 -8.66 -14.86 1.39
CA THR A 142 -7.94 -13.90 0.54
C THR A 142 -8.50 -12.49 0.76
N ALA A 143 -9.81 -12.33 0.80
CA ALA A 143 -10.48 -11.07 1.07
C ALA A 143 -10.05 -10.48 2.42
N GLU A 144 -9.97 -11.30 3.48
CA GLU A 144 -9.50 -10.89 4.80
C GLU A 144 -8.07 -10.37 4.78
N ARG A 145 -7.16 -11.07 4.09
CA ARG A 145 -5.78 -10.60 3.90
C ARG A 145 -5.72 -9.26 3.17
N ARG A 146 -6.61 -9.00 2.21
CA ARG A 146 -6.72 -7.71 1.51
C ARG A 146 -7.32 -6.62 2.41
N ALA A 147 -8.34 -6.94 3.19
CA ALA A 147 -8.91 -6.04 4.19
C ALA A 147 -7.82 -5.57 5.17
N GLY A 148 -7.02 -6.51 5.69
CA GLY A 148 -5.87 -6.19 6.55
C GLY A 148 -4.84 -5.26 5.88
N THR A 149 -4.63 -5.40 4.56
CA THR A 149 -3.77 -4.50 3.78
C THR A 149 -4.34 -3.08 3.72
N LEU A 150 -5.63 -2.93 3.41
CA LEU A 150 -6.28 -1.62 3.35
C LEU A 150 -6.29 -0.93 4.72
N LEU A 151 -6.51 -1.68 5.80
CA LEU A 151 -6.45 -1.14 7.16
C LEU A 151 -5.03 -0.78 7.59
N ALA A 152 -4.00 -1.49 7.12
CA ALA A 152 -2.62 -1.08 7.30
C ALA A 152 -2.34 0.27 6.63
N TRP A 153 -2.87 0.49 5.42
CA TRP A 153 -2.77 1.78 4.74
C TRP A 153 -3.51 2.88 5.50
N ARG A 154 -4.74 2.62 5.95
CA ARG A 154 -5.52 3.55 6.78
C ARG A 154 -4.71 4.01 7.99
N ARG A 155 -4.15 3.07 8.77
CA ARG A 155 -3.32 3.38 9.95
C ARG A 155 -2.15 4.29 9.59
N ARG A 156 -1.44 3.97 8.51
CA ARG A 156 -0.29 4.75 8.05
C ARG A 156 -0.65 6.16 7.59
N VAL A 157 -1.79 6.33 6.93
CA VAL A 157 -2.25 7.62 6.40
C VAL A 157 -2.84 8.50 7.50
N LEU A 158 -3.59 7.92 8.42
CA LEU A 158 -4.21 8.64 9.54
C LEU A 158 -3.29 8.76 10.77
N ASP A 159 -2.07 8.21 10.69
CA ASP A 159 -1.09 8.20 11.79
C ASP A 159 -1.64 7.53 13.07
N ILE A 160 -2.52 6.53 12.89
CA ILE A 160 -3.11 5.78 14.00
C ILE A 160 -2.04 4.83 14.51
N GLN A 161 -1.54 5.11 15.71
CA GLN A 161 -0.67 4.20 16.43
C GLN A 161 -1.46 2.93 16.78
N PRO A 162 -0.86 1.73 16.65
CA PRO A 162 -1.47 0.55 17.24
C PRO A 162 -1.60 0.80 18.74
N GLU A 163 -2.81 0.74 19.28
CA GLU A 163 -3.02 0.77 20.71
C GLU A 163 -2.25 -0.43 21.29
N ASN A 164 -1.18 -0.16 22.05
CA ASN A 164 -0.48 -1.18 22.83
C ASN A 164 -1.41 -1.63 23.96
N HIS A 165 -2.36 -2.51 23.68
CA HIS A 165 -3.06 -3.31 24.68
C HIS A 165 -2.15 -4.46 25.13
N ASP A 166 -1.00 -4.13 25.74
CA ASP A 166 -0.13 -5.04 26.53
C ASP A 166 0.94 -4.25 27.29
N ARG A 167 0.52 -3.24 28.06
CA ARG A 167 1.25 -2.84 29.28
C ARG A 167 0.26 -2.90 30.41
N GLU A 168 0.16 -4.08 31.03
CA GLU A 168 -0.39 -4.18 32.37
C GLU A 168 0.33 -3.16 33.28
N PRO A 169 -0.41 -2.32 34.02
CA PRO A 169 0.17 -1.52 35.07
C PRO A 169 0.43 -2.43 36.29
N SER A 170 1.58 -3.08 36.34
CA SER A 170 2.06 -3.65 37.60
C SER A 170 2.75 -2.56 38.41
N GLY A 171 1.93 -1.76 39.08
CA GLY A 171 2.34 -0.96 40.21
C GLY A 171 1.63 -1.48 41.45
N VAL A 172 2.24 -2.42 42.16
CA VAL A 172 1.95 -2.90 43.53
C VAL A 172 3.20 -3.73 43.92
N ASP A 173 3.97 -3.55 44.99
CA ASP A 173 3.91 -2.77 46.22
C ASP A 173 5.35 -2.60 46.73
N GLY A 174 5.57 -1.58 47.55
CA GLY A 174 6.86 -1.38 48.21
C GLY A 174 7.12 -2.37 49.35
N GLU A 175 8.40 -2.65 49.58
CA GLU A 175 8.97 -2.80 50.92
C GLU A 175 10.48 -2.53 50.85
N PRO A 176 11.02 -1.62 51.69
CA PRO A 176 12.44 -1.58 52.00
C PRO A 176 12.68 -2.46 53.24
N GLN A 177 13.42 -3.57 53.09
CA GLN A 177 13.99 -4.25 54.25
C GLN A 177 15.52 -4.38 54.10
N GLN A 178 16.15 -3.92 55.18
CA GLN A 178 17.57 -3.84 55.44
C GLN A 178 18.23 -5.21 55.27
N LEU A 179 19.39 -5.22 54.61
CA LEU A 179 20.39 -6.27 54.81
C LEU A 179 21.47 -5.69 55.74
N ASP A 180 21.31 -5.98 57.03
CA ASP A 180 22.43 -6.15 57.93
C ASP A 180 23.33 -7.25 57.38
N LEU A 181 24.63 -6.98 57.24
CA LEU A 181 25.65 -8.02 57.19
C LEU A 181 26.93 -7.51 57.86
N PHE A 182 27.36 -8.37 58.78
CA PHE A 182 28.54 -8.34 59.63
C PHE A 182 29.87 -8.19 58.88
#